data_AF-A0A961H0V8-F1
#
_entry.id   AF-A0A961H0V8-F1
#
_cell.length_a   1.000
_cell.length_b   1.000
_cell.length_c   1.000
_cell.angle_alpha   90.00
_cell.angle_beta   90.00
_cell.angle_gamma   90.00
#
_symmetry.space_group_name_H-M   'P 1'
#
loop_
_entity.id
_entity.type
_entity.pdbx_description
1 polymer ?
#
loop_
_entity_poly.entity_id
_entity_poly.type
_entity_poly.pdbx_seq_one_letter_code
_entity_poly.pdbx_strand_id
1 'polypeptide(L)'
;MKSLPILVFALAALAQWAAPLSQIWTHEQVLAKGTLVRLKCRAPDPYDPLRGRFLAVWPEQTDAPVPDGAKIDRGSQVFFTLTPGADGLSTITSISTTPPGTGIWLRARAGYVYDKKVNIEWPFERFYINEKLAPEADKWFAQNIRGDQGIVAEVRVLNGRAVLADLSLDGKSFREILKERVK
;
A
#
# COMPACT_ATOMS: atom_id res chain seq x y z
N MET A 1 1.88 0.93 50.54
CA MET A 1 1.84 2.12 49.65
C MET A 1 2.75 2.02 48.40
N LYS A 2 3.66 1.03 48.30
CA LYS A 2 4.55 0.87 47.12
C LYS A 2 3.91 0.15 45.92
N SER A 3 2.75 -0.49 46.12
CA SER A 3 2.04 -1.25 45.07
C SER A 3 1.28 -0.36 44.08
N LEU A 4 0.73 0.77 44.52
CA LEU A 4 -0.02 1.68 43.65
C LEU A 4 0.85 2.29 42.53
N PRO A 5 2.06 2.82 42.80
CA PRO A 5 2.95 3.30 41.74
C PRO A 5 3.33 2.20 40.73
N ILE A 6 3.57 0.97 41.21
CA ILE A 6 3.91 -0.18 40.36
C ILE A 6 2.72 -0.56 39.46
N LEU A 7 1.50 -0.56 40.00
CA LEU A 7 0.29 -0.85 39.24
C LEU A 7 0.05 0.19 38.14
N VAL A 8 0.19 1.48 38.46
CA VAL A 8 0.06 2.57 37.48
C VAL A 8 1.13 2.45 36.39
N PHE A 9 2.38 2.17 36.77
CA PHE A 9 3.46 1.94 35.81
C PHE A 9 3.17 0.74 34.88
N ALA A 10 2.72 -0.38 35.43
CA ALA A 10 2.37 -1.56 34.64
C ALA A 10 1.22 -1.28 33.65
N LEU A 11 0.18 -0.58 34.08
CA LEU A 11 -0.92 -0.16 33.20
C LEU A 11 -0.44 0.76 32.08
N ALA A 12 0.41 1.74 32.41
CA ALA A 12 0.99 2.65 31.41
C ALA A 12 1.85 1.88 30.39
N ALA A 13 2.70 0.96 30.85
CA ALA A 13 3.49 0.11 29.98
C ALA A 13 2.60 -0.74 29.05
N LEU A 14 1.57 -1.41 29.59
CA LEU A 14 0.63 -2.18 28.78
C LEU A 14 -0.09 -1.31 27.74
N ALA A 15 -0.52 -0.11 28.12
CA ALA A 15 -1.16 0.82 27.19
C ALA A 15 -0.18 1.27 26.08
N GLN A 16 1.08 1.51 26.41
CA GLN A 16 2.13 1.85 25.43
C GLN A 16 2.38 0.73 24.42
N TRP A 17 2.36 -0.53 24.85
CA TRP A 17 2.52 -1.69 23.96
C TRP A 17 1.26 -2.03 23.15
N ALA A 18 0.07 -1.76 23.68
CA ALA A 18 -1.19 -2.08 23.02
C ALA A 18 -1.32 -1.39 21.65
N ALA A 19 -0.89 -0.12 21.55
CA ALA A 19 -0.97 0.63 20.30
C ALA A 19 -0.15 0.00 19.14
N PRO A 20 1.17 -0.18 19.23
CA PRO A 20 1.96 -0.80 18.15
C PRO A 20 1.55 -2.26 17.90
N LEU A 21 1.22 -3.04 18.93
CA LEU A 21 0.76 -4.41 18.75
C LEU A 21 -0.57 -4.45 17.98
N SER A 22 -1.50 -3.55 18.25
CA SER A 22 -2.77 -3.45 17.52
C SER A 22 -2.54 -3.08 16.04
N GLN A 23 -1.55 -2.23 15.75
CA GLN A 23 -1.17 -1.86 14.38
C GLN A 23 -0.57 -3.03 13.63
N ILE A 24 0.41 -3.74 14.22
CA ILE A 24 1.02 -4.95 13.66
C ILE A 24 -0.04 -6.01 13.41
N TRP A 25 -0.89 -6.29 14.41
CA TRP A 25 -1.95 -7.27 14.31
C TRP A 25 -2.90 -6.95 13.16
N THR A 26 -3.33 -5.69 13.03
CA THR A 26 -4.21 -5.31 11.93
C THR A 26 -3.51 -5.40 10.57
N HIS A 27 -2.23 -5.05 10.49
CA HIS A 27 -1.43 -5.16 9.28
C HIS A 27 -1.32 -6.61 8.80
N GLU A 28 -0.98 -7.53 9.71
CA GLU A 28 -0.91 -8.97 9.46
C GLU A 28 -2.27 -9.56 9.07
N GLN A 29 -3.36 -9.10 9.71
CA GLN A 29 -4.70 -9.52 9.30
C GLN A 29 -5.03 -9.12 7.85
N VAL A 30 -4.63 -7.92 7.42
CA VAL A 30 -4.83 -7.48 6.03
C VAL A 30 -4.01 -8.37 5.09
N LEU A 31 -2.74 -8.65 5.41
CA LEU A 31 -1.88 -9.52 4.60
C LEU A 31 -2.45 -10.94 4.49
N ALA A 32 -2.92 -11.53 5.59
CA ALA A 32 -3.37 -12.91 5.64
C ALA A 32 -4.79 -13.12 5.09
N LYS A 33 -5.72 -12.19 5.36
CA LYS A 33 -7.15 -12.35 5.06
C LYS A 33 -7.67 -11.41 3.98
N GLY A 34 -6.87 -10.43 3.56
CA GLY A 34 -7.27 -9.45 2.55
C GLY A 34 -7.36 -10.05 1.16
N THR A 35 -8.27 -9.48 0.36
CA THR A 35 -8.41 -9.81 -1.06
C THR A 35 -7.20 -9.26 -1.81
N LEU A 36 -6.61 -10.09 -2.68
CA LEU A 36 -5.49 -9.67 -3.53
C LEU A 36 -5.99 -8.79 -4.67
N VAL A 37 -5.41 -7.61 -4.77
CA VAL A 37 -5.65 -6.60 -5.79
C VAL A 37 -4.31 -6.33 -6.47
N ARG A 38 -4.31 -6.35 -7.80
CA ARG A 38 -3.11 -6.10 -8.60
C ARG A 38 -3.20 -4.74 -9.24
N LEU A 39 -2.25 -3.87 -9.00
CA LEU A 39 -2.25 -2.51 -9.52
C LEU A 39 -1.02 -2.31 -10.39
N LYS A 40 -1.21 -1.82 -11.61
CA LYS A 40 -0.06 -1.42 -12.43
C LYS A 40 0.62 -0.21 -11.78
N CYS A 41 1.94 -0.26 -11.67
CA CYS A 41 2.71 0.75 -10.95
C CYS A 41 4.09 0.95 -11.56
N ARG A 42 4.76 2.00 -11.09
CA ARG A 42 6.20 2.21 -11.23
C ARG A 42 6.85 2.02 -9.87
N ALA A 43 8.08 1.52 -9.87
CA ALA A 43 8.82 1.28 -8.64
C ALA A 43 10.26 1.83 -8.73
N PRO A 44 10.47 3.16 -8.90
CA PRO A 44 11.81 3.74 -8.81
C PRO A 44 12.49 3.43 -7.47
N ASP A 45 13.81 3.28 -7.47
CA ASP A 45 14.64 3.13 -6.27
C ASP A 45 15.26 4.47 -5.85
N PRO A 46 14.65 5.23 -4.93
CA PRO A 46 15.28 6.41 -4.35
C PRO A 46 16.32 5.99 -3.30
N TYR A 47 17.54 6.50 -3.41
CA TYR A 47 18.54 6.35 -2.36
C TYR A 47 18.14 7.15 -1.09
N ASP A 48 18.01 6.48 0.06
CA ASP A 48 17.77 7.10 1.38
C ASP A 48 18.70 6.50 2.46
N PRO A 49 19.70 7.25 2.97
CA PRO A 49 20.70 6.72 3.90
C PRO A 49 20.18 6.46 5.33
N LEU A 50 19.01 6.98 5.71
CA LEU A 50 18.49 6.89 7.08
C LEU A 50 17.33 5.89 7.22
N ARG A 51 16.64 5.56 6.13
CA ARG A 51 15.42 4.74 6.14
C ARG A 51 15.61 3.32 5.60
N GLY A 52 16.85 2.97 5.26
CA GLY A 52 17.19 1.70 4.62
C GLY A 52 16.73 1.66 3.17
N ARG A 53 16.81 0.48 2.56
CA ARG A 53 16.59 0.31 1.12
C ARG A 53 15.15 -0.08 0.80
N PHE A 54 14.51 0.72 -0.06
CA PHE A 54 13.12 0.52 -0.47
C PHE A 54 12.88 1.05 -1.88
N LEU A 55 11.84 0.53 -2.52
CA LEU A 55 11.34 1.07 -3.79
C LEU A 55 10.15 1.97 -3.52
N ALA A 56 10.13 3.14 -4.15
CA ALA A 56 8.97 4.02 -4.13
C ALA A 56 7.93 3.48 -5.12
N VAL A 57 6.77 3.06 -4.62
CA VAL A 57 5.72 2.41 -5.42
C VAL A 57 4.66 3.42 -5.79
N TRP A 58 4.53 3.68 -7.08
CA TRP A 58 3.62 4.67 -7.65
C TRP A 58 2.62 3.99 -8.58
N PRO A 59 1.39 3.70 -8.13
CA PRO A 59 0.35 3.19 -9.01
C PRO A 59 0.13 4.13 -10.21
N GLU A 60 -0.07 3.57 -11.40
CA GLU A 60 -0.26 4.37 -12.63
C GLU A 60 -1.55 5.19 -12.59
N GLN A 61 -2.62 4.61 -12.01
CA GLN A 61 -3.85 5.33 -11.79
C GLN A 61 -3.68 6.30 -10.61
N THR A 62 -3.72 7.58 -10.91
CA THR A 62 -3.56 8.66 -9.92
C THR A 62 -4.84 9.47 -9.71
N ASP A 63 -5.87 9.24 -10.52
CA ASP A 63 -7.16 9.90 -10.42
C ASP A 63 -8.35 8.95 -10.50
N ALA A 64 -9.45 9.38 -9.89
CA ALA A 64 -10.75 8.73 -9.94
C ALA A 64 -11.84 9.75 -10.33
N PRO A 65 -12.87 9.34 -11.08
CA PRO A 65 -13.99 10.20 -11.43
C PRO A 65 -14.81 10.54 -10.17
N VAL A 66 -15.21 11.81 -10.05
CA VAL A 66 -16.07 12.32 -8.99
C VAL A 66 -17.53 12.32 -9.48
N PRO A 67 -18.47 11.67 -8.75
CA PRO A 67 -19.89 11.71 -9.10
C PRO A 67 -20.43 13.15 -9.14
N ASP A 68 -21.35 13.41 -10.07
CA ASP A 68 -22.00 14.72 -10.17
C ASP A 68 -22.70 15.08 -8.84
N GLY A 69 -22.41 16.28 -8.33
CA GLY A 69 -22.96 16.79 -7.08
C GLY A 69 -22.22 16.35 -5.80
N ALA A 70 -21.24 15.44 -5.89
CA ALA A 70 -20.42 15.08 -4.75
C ALA A 70 -19.43 16.22 -4.41
N LYS A 71 -19.53 16.74 -3.19
CA LYS A 71 -18.55 17.69 -2.65
C LYS A 71 -17.47 16.92 -1.90
N ILE A 72 -16.28 16.90 -2.48
CA ILE A 72 -15.10 16.26 -1.88
C ILE A 72 -14.07 17.35 -1.63
N ASP A 73 -13.73 17.53 -0.37
CA ASP A 73 -12.68 18.48 0.03
C ASP A 73 -11.32 17.77 0.03
N ARG A 74 -10.27 18.51 -0.33
CA ARG A 74 -8.89 18.02 -0.25
C ARG A 74 -8.56 17.60 1.19
N GLY A 75 -7.93 16.45 1.34
CA GLY A 75 -7.55 15.86 2.63
C GLY A 75 -8.69 15.11 3.34
N SER A 76 -9.92 15.19 2.83
CA SER A 76 -11.04 14.44 3.37
C SER A 76 -10.85 12.93 3.18
N GLN A 77 -11.40 12.16 4.12
CA GLN A 77 -11.38 10.70 4.02
C GLN A 77 -12.46 10.25 3.03
N VAL A 78 -12.04 9.46 2.04
CA VAL A 78 -12.90 8.94 0.98
C VAL A 78 -12.65 7.45 0.75
N PHE A 79 -13.60 6.81 0.09
CA PHE A 79 -13.59 5.38 -0.18
C PHE A 79 -13.60 5.14 -1.68
N PHE A 80 -12.54 4.52 -2.19
CA PHE A 80 -12.38 4.18 -3.60
C PHE A 80 -12.78 2.74 -3.83
N THR A 81 -13.67 2.50 -4.79
CA THR A 81 -14.06 1.14 -5.19
C THR A 81 -13.07 0.61 -6.21
N LEU A 82 -12.57 -0.60 -5.96
CA LEU A 82 -11.63 -1.31 -6.83
C LEU A 82 -12.38 -2.41 -7.59
N THR A 83 -12.17 -2.49 -8.89
CA THR A 83 -12.75 -3.52 -9.74
C THR A 83 -11.65 -4.24 -10.52
N PRO A 84 -11.54 -5.57 -10.42
CA PRO A 84 -10.63 -6.34 -11.26
C PRO A 84 -11.01 -6.23 -12.74
N GLY A 85 -10.05 -5.88 -13.57
CA GLY A 85 -10.14 -5.90 -15.02
C GLY A 85 -9.96 -7.31 -15.59
N ALA A 86 -10.26 -7.46 -16.89
CA ALA A 86 -10.14 -8.73 -17.61
C ALA A 86 -8.68 -9.20 -17.76
N ASP A 87 -7.72 -8.28 -17.66
CA ASP A 87 -6.28 -8.51 -17.65
C ASP A 87 -5.75 -8.94 -16.27
N GLY A 88 -6.61 -9.02 -15.26
CA GLY A 88 -6.24 -9.32 -13.88
C GLY A 88 -5.68 -8.11 -13.11
N LEU A 89 -5.60 -6.93 -13.73
CA LEU A 89 -5.24 -5.67 -13.09
C LEU A 89 -6.50 -4.97 -12.60
N SER A 90 -6.47 -4.46 -11.38
CA SER A 90 -7.58 -3.74 -10.77
C SER A 90 -7.46 -2.25 -11.02
N THR A 91 -8.59 -1.60 -11.25
CA THR A 91 -8.69 -0.16 -11.41
C THR A 91 -9.70 0.42 -10.44
N ILE A 92 -9.58 1.70 -10.14
CA ILE A 92 -10.56 2.44 -9.36
C ILE A 92 -11.67 2.90 -10.29
N THR A 93 -12.89 2.52 -9.96
CA THR A 93 -14.09 2.78 -10.77
C THR A 93 -14.95 3.91 -10.21
N SER A 94 -15.00 4.06 -8.89
CA SER A 94 -15.83 5.07 -8.24
C SER A 94 -15.27 5.50 -6.89
N ILE A 95 -15.78 6.62 -6.42
CA ILE A 95 -15.49 7.21 -5.11
C ILE A 95 -16.79 7.44 -4.34
N SER A 96 -16.72 7.23 -3.03
CA SER A 96 -17.79 7.48 -2.07
C SER A 96 -17.26 8.20 -0.82
N THR A 97 -18.10 9.01 -0.19
CA THR A 97 -17.81 9.63 1.11
C THR A 97 -18.14 8.69 2.28
N THR A 98 -18.92 7.64 2.05
CA THR A 98 -19.25 6.60 3.02
C THR A 98 -18.73 5.24 2.59
N PRO A 99 -18.36 4.34 3.53
CA PRO A 99 -17.90 3.00 3.18
C PRO A 99 -18.94 2.23 2.36
N PRO A 100 -18.57 1.67 1.19
CA PRO A 100 -19.44 0.76 0.46
C PRO A 100 -19.77 -0.49 1.28
N GLY A 101 -21.03 -0.95 1.25
CA GLY A 101 -21.46 -2.14 1.97
C GLY A 101 -20.98 -3.47 1.35
N THR A 102 -20.62 -3.46 0.07
CA THR A 102 -20.16 -4.63 -0.69
C THR A 102 -19.02 -4.26 -1.63
N GLY A 103 -18.30 -5.28 -2.12
CA GLY A 103 -17.18 -5.12 -3.05
C GLY A 103 -15.85 -4.82 -2.37
N ILE A 104 -14.81 -4.65 -3.19
CA ILE A 104 -13.47 -4.31 -2.75
C ILE A 104 -13.36 -2.79 -2.74
N TRP A 105 -13.05 -2.23 -1.58
CA TRP A 105 -12.89 -0.79 -1.44
C TRP A 105 -11.70 -0.45 -0.55
N LEU A 106 -11.14 0.72 -0.83
CA LEU A 106 -9.92 1.26 -0.26
C LEU A 106 -10.28 2.58 0.42
N ARG A 107 -9.87 2.75 1.67
CA ARG A 107 -9.98 4.02 2.39
C ARG A 107 -8.68 4.81 2.21
N ALA A 108 -8.78 6.00 1.64
CA ALA A 108 -7.66 6.90 1.41
C ALA A 108 -8.08 8.36 1.58
N ARG A 109 -7.12 9.27 1.45
CA ARG A 109 -7.39 10.71 1.45
C ARG A 109 -7.60 11.20 0.02
N ALA A 110 -8.54 12.12 -0.12
CA ALA A 110 -8.75 12.85 -1.36
C ALA A 110 -7.62 13.86 -1.57
N GLY A 111 -6.95 13.78 -2.70
CA GLY A 111 -5.99 14.78 -3.14
C GLY A 111 -6.68 16.02 -3.73
N TYR A 112 -6.03 16.64 -4.71
CA TYR A 112 -6.61 17.78 -5.43
C TYR A 112 -7.79 17.34 -6.31
N VAL A 113 -8.85 18.16 -6.36
CA VAL A 113 -10.04 17.94 -7.21
C VAL A 113 -9.97 18.87 -8.42
N TYR A 114 -10.10 18.33 -9.62
CA TYR A 114 -10.02 19.05 -10.90
C TYR A 114 -10.82 18.32 -11.96
N ASP A 115 -11.44 19.02 -12.93
CA ASP A 115 -12.12 18.41 -14.09
C ASP A 115 -13.02 17.19 -13.76
N LYS A 116 -13.81 17.27 -12.69
CA LYS A 116 -14.65 16.16 -12.15
C LYS A 116 -13.86 14.88 -11.82
N LYS A 117 -12.60 15.03 -11.46
CA LYS A 117 -11.70 13.99 -10.99
C LYS A 117 -11.09 14.41 -9.66
N VAL A 118 -10.67 13.41 -8.89
CA VAL A 118 -9.93 13.62 -7.66
C VAL A 118 -8.65 12.80 -7.70
N ASN A 119 -7.55 13.43 -7.33
CA ASN A 119 -6.29 12.74 -7.16
C ASN A 119 -6.35 11.81 -5.94
N ILE A 120 -5.72 10.65 -6.05
CA ILE A 120 -5.73 9.62 -5.01
C ILE A 120 -4.43 9.72 -4.21
N GLU A 121 -4.54 9.94 -2.90
CA GLU A 121 -3.41 9.73 -1.99
C GLU A 121 -3.37 8.25 -1.58
N TRP A 122 -2.60 7.45 -2.32
CA TRP A 122 -2.47 6.02 -2.05
C TRP A 122 -1.93 5.77 -0.63
N PRO A 123 -2.52 4.84 0.15
CA PRO A 123 -2.14 4.63 1.55
C PRO A 123 -0.89 3.75 1.71
N PHE A 124 -0.16 3.52 0.62
CA PHE A 124 1.11 2.82 0.57
C PHE A 124 2.00 3.51 -0.47
N GLU A 125 3.29 3.60 -0.18
CA GLU A 125 4.24 4.34 -1.02
C GLU A 125 5.58 3.60 -1.17
N ARG A 126 5.84 2.58 -0.34
CA ARG A 126 7.18 2.00 -0.18
C ARG A 126 7.11 0.49 -0.13
N PHE A 127 8.05 -0.15 -0.84
CA PHE A 127 8.34 -1.57 -0.74
C PHE A 127 9.73 -1.77 -0.16
N TYR A 128 9.82 -2.15 1.11
CA TYR A 128 11.10 -2.37 1.79
C TYR A 128 11.78 -3.66 1.31
N ILE A 129 13.09 -3.57 1.07
CA ILE A 129 13.93 -4.67 0.62
C ILE A 129 14.92 -5.02 1.74
N ASN A 130 15.23 -6.31 1.88
CA ASN A 130 16.30 -6.73 2.78
C ASN A 130 17.66 -6.20 2.29
N GLU A 131 18.43 -5.56 3.18
CA GLU A 131 19.73 -4.97 2.85
C GLU A 131 20.69 -5.95 2.15
N LYS A 132 20.65 -7.24 2.52
CA LYS A 132 21.48 -8.28 1.90
C LYS A 132 21.11 -8.55 0.43
N LEU A 133 19.84 -8.35 0.07
CA LEU A 133 19.33 -8.54 -1.29
C LEU A 133 19.39 -7.25 -2.12
N ALA A 134 19.58 -6.11 -1.48
CA ALA A 134 19.48 -4.82 -2.13
C ALA A 134 20.51 -4.59 -3.26
N PRO A 135 21.79 -5.01 -3.15
CA PRO A 135 22.72 -4.92 -4.29
C PRO A 135 22.23 -5.67 -5.53
N GLU A 136 21.56 -6.81 -5.36
CA GLU A 136 20.99 -7.56 -6.47
C GLU A 136 19.71 -6.92 -7.00
N ALA A 137 18.91 -6.30 -6.12
CA ALA A 137 17.77 -5.49 -6.54
C ALA A 137 18.23 -4.34 -7.45
N ASP A 138 19.30 -3.63 -7.10
CA ASP A 138 19.83 -2.51 -7.92
C ASP A 138 20.27 -2.97 -9.29
N LYS A 139 21.04 -4.06 -9.35
CA LYS A 139 21.50 -4.65 -10.61
C LYS A 139 20.31 -5.04 -11.47
N TRP A 140 19.31 -5.68 -10.86
CA TRP A 140 18.10 -6.07 -11.55
C TRP A 140 17.35 -4.83 -12.07
N PHE A 141 17.16 -3.79 -11.26
CA PHE A 141 16.52 -2.56 -11.68
C PHE A 141 17.27 -1.87 -12.83
N ALA A 142 18.59 -1.73 -12.72
CA ALA A 142 19.41 -1.14 -13.78
C ALA A 142 19.29 -1.90 -15.12
N GLN A 143 19.10 -3.22 -15.07
CA GLN A 143 18.93 -4.08 -16.24
C GLN A 143 17.51 -4.02 -16.82
N ASN A 144 16.48 -3.87 -15.98
CA ASN A 144 15.08 -4.06 -16.38
C ASN A 144 14.24 -2.77 -16.45
N ILE A 145 14.69 -1.65 -15.86
CA ILE A 145 13.98 -0.35 -15.87
C ILE A 145 13.79 0.22 -17.28
N ARG A 146 14.64 -0.16 -18.25
CA ARG A 146 14.54 0.34 -19.63
C ARG A 146 13.38 -0.28 -20.41
N GLY A 147 12.82 -1.37 -19.93
CA GLY A 147 11.58 -1.91 -20.46
C GLY A 147 10.41 -1.23 -19.77
N ASP A 148 9.40 -0.82 -20.53
CA ASP A 148 8.07 -0.43 -20.04
C ASP A 148 7.30 -1.64 -19.46
N GLN A 149 8.04 -2.63 -18.94
CA GLN A 149 7.53 -3.88 -18.39
C GLN A 149 6.74 -3.53 -17.13
N GLY A 150 5.43 -3.70 -17.23
CA GLY A 150 4.45 -3.22 -16.26
C GLY A 150 4.62 -3.89 -14.91
N ILE A 151 5.41 -3.28 -14.03
CA ILE A 151 5.55 -3.69 -12.64
C ILE A 151 4.16 -3.65 -12.00
N VAL A 152 3.78 -4.75 -11.36
CA VAL A 152 2.48 -4.87 -10.71
C VAL A 152 2.68 -4.88 -9.20
N ALA A 153 2.05 -3.93 -8.53
CA ALA A 153 1.90 -3.92 -7.08
C ALA A 153 0.84 -4.94 -6.68
N GLU A 154 1.23 -5.90 -5.86
CA GLU A 154 0.33 -6.88 -5.24
C GLU A 154 -0.10 -6.35 -3.88
N VAL A 155 -1.35 -5.90 -3.80
CA VAL A 155 -1.91 -5.22 -2.63
C VAL A 155 -3.00 -6.08 -2.01
N ARG A 156 -2.94 -6.27 -0.70
CA ARG A 156 -4.00 -6.91 0.07
C ARG A 156 -4.95 -5.86 0.62
N VAL A 157 -6.25 -6.00 0.35
CA VAL A 157 -7.28 -5.07 0.80
C VAL A 157 -8.26 -5.77 1.73
N LEU A 158 -8.47 -5.20 2.91
CA LEU A 158 -9.42 -5.70 3.91
C LEU A 158 -10.03 -4.54 4.69
N ASN A 159 -11.37 -4.43 4.69
CA ASN A 159 -12.12 -3.40 5.42
C ASN A 159 -11.57 -1.97 5.19
N GLY A 160 -11.25 -1.65 3.92
CA GLY A 160 -10.69 -0.35 3.55
C GLY A 160 -9.20 -0.16 3.76
N ARG A 161 -8.52 -1.06 4.47
CA ARG A 161 -7.07 -0.99 4.62
C ARG A 161 -6.41 -1.71 3.46
N ALA A 162 -5.44 -1.05 2.84
CA ALA A 162 -4.62 -1.60 1.77
C ALA A 162 -3.19 -1.76 2.30
N VAL A 163 -2.60 -2.94 2.09
CA VAL A 163 -1.21 -3.24 2.43
C VAL A 163 -0.51 -3.79 1.21
N LEU A 164 0.62 -3.18 0.84
CA LEU A 164 1.48 -3.69 -0.22
C LEU A 164 2.17 -4.97 0.25
N ALA A 165 1.83 -6.10 -0.37
CA ALA A 165 2.36 -7.41 -0.01
C ALA A 165 3.63 -7.75 -0.81
N ASP A 166 3.62 -7.45 -2.11
CA ASP A 166 4.72 -7.72 -3.02
C ASP A 166 4.71 -6.81 -4.25
N LEU A 167 5.78 -6.89 -5.03
CA LEU A 167 5.83 -6.44 -6.42
C LEU A 167 6.00 -7.67 -7.31
N SER A 168 5.44 -7.63 -8.51
CA SER A 168 5.64 -8.68 -9.51
C SER A 168 5.97 -8.11 -10.87
N LEU A 169 6.74 -8.90 -11.65
CA LEU A 169 7.04 -8.64 -13.05
C LEU A 169 6.73 -9.91 -13.83
N ASP A 170 5.94 -9.81 -14.90
CA ASP A 170 5.52 -10.94 -15.73
C ASP A 170 4.95 -12.12 -14.93
N GLY A 171 4.20 -11.80 -13.86
CA GLY A 171 3.59 -12.79 -12.96
C GLY A 171 4.55 -13.47 -11.99
N LYS A 172 5.85 -13.12 -11.98
CA LYS A 172 6.82 -13.61 -10.99
C LYS A 172 6.99 -12.60 -9.86
N SER A 173 7.02 -13.10 -8.62
CA SER A 173 7.29 -12.29 -7.44
C SER A 173 8.70 -11.69 -7.51
N PHE A 174 8.80 -10.40 -7.19
CA PHE A 174 10.09 -9.71 -7.10
C PHE A 174 10.99 -10.34 -6.04
N ARG A 175 10.42 -10.77 -4.90
CA ARG A 175 11.17 -11.47 -3.85
C ARG A 175 11.73 -12.80 -4.33
N GLU A 176 11.00 -13.53 -5.16
CA GLU A 176 11.48 -14.81 -5.74
C GLU A 176 12.61 -14.57 -6.73
N ILE A 177 12.46 -13.58 -7.62
CA ILE A 177 13.50 -13.17 -8.57
C ILE A 177 14.82 -12.84 -7.85
N LEU A 178 14.76 -12.08 -6.74
CA LEU A 178 15.96 -11.74 -5.98
C LEU A 178 16.59 -12.97 -5.30
N LYS A 179 15.78 -13.88 -4.75
CA LYS A 179 16.30 -15.10 -4.10
C LYS A 179 17.01 -16.03 -5.09
N GLU A 180 16.53 -16.13 -6.32
CA GLU A 180 17.16 -16.96 -7.36
C GLU A 180 18.54 -16.45 -7.76
N ARG A 181 18.77 -15.12 -7.69
CA ARG A 181 20.03 -14.48 -8.08
C ARG A 181 21.13 -14.51 -7.01
N VAL A 182 20.76 -14.74 -5.76
CA VAL A 182 21.70 -14.77 -4.62
C VAL A 182 22.19 -16.20 -4.31
N LYS A 183 21.66 -17.22 -4.99
CA LYS A 183 22.20 -18.59 -4.97
C LYS A 183 23.52 -18.67 -5.72
#